data_AF-A0A926BFG4-F1
#
_entry.id   AF-A0A926BFG4-F1
#
_cell.length_a   1.000
_cell.length_b   1.000
_cell.length_c   1.000
_cell.angle_alpha   90.00
_cell.angle_beta   90.00
_cell.angle_gamma   90.00
#
_symmetry.space_group_name_H-M   'P 1'
#
loop_
_entity.id
_entity.type
_entity.pdbx_description
1 polymer ?
#
loop_
_entity_poly.entity_id
_entity_poly.type
_entity_poly.pdbx_seq_one_letter_code
_entity_poly.pdbx_strand_id
1 'polypeptide(L)'
;MDISFSDHYLAHPTLEQLGAVVKTINMATEDKALRFYSFVYYVSENHPSILQYTPPETEGGKIRLLLSKLELPPVEIIGGRRTKTPTDETGDVNRKEWWQFWKRGP
;
A
#
# COMPACT_ATOMS: atom_id res chain seq x y z
N MET A 1 3.01 -9.70 0.86
CA MET A 1 3.43 -8.35 0.41
C MET A 1 3.66 -7.48 1.66
N ASP A 2 4.15 -8.06 2.75
CA ASP A 2 4.04 -7.46 4.08
C ASP A 2 5.38 -6.89 4.57
N ILE A 3 6.49 -7.34 4.01
CA ILE A 3 7.83 -7.03 4.54
C ILE A 3 8.27 -5.61 4.15
N SER A 4 7.93 -5.12 2.95
CA SER A 4 8.42 -3.84 2.43
C SER A 4 7.76 -2.60 3.04
N PHE A 5 6.53 -2.72 3.55
CA PHE A 5 5.82 -1.61 4.21
C PHE A 5 5.98 -1.61 5.73
N SER A 6 6.40 -2.74 6.31
CA SER A 6 6.57 -2.90 7.76
C SER A 6 7.73 -2.04 8.32
N ASP A 7 8.76 -1.76 7.52
CA ASP A 7 9.91 -0.94 7.95
C ASP A 7 9.58 0.56 8.07
N HIS A 8 8.55 1.05 7.37
CA HIS A 8 8.24 2.48 7.29
C HIS A 8 7.27 2.97 8.36
N TYR A 9 6.72 2.07 9.19
CA TYR A 9 5.84 2.39 10.31
C TYR A 9 4.75 3.41 9.93
N LEU A 10 4.02 3.18 8.83
CA LEU A 10 3.08 4.16 8.29
C LEU A 10 1.90 4.40 9.23
N ALA A 11 1.44 5.65 9.34
CA ALA A 11 0.27 6.00 10.12
C ALA A 11 -1.01 5.41 9.48
N HIS A 12 -2.04 5.21 10.30
CA HIS A 12 -3.32 4.65 9.86
C HIS A 12 -3.94 5.35 8.64
N PRO A 13 -3.97 6.70 8.55
CA PRO A 13 -4.54 7.38 7.39
C PRO A 13 -3.82 7.03 6.08
N THR A 14 -2.49 6.89 6.13
CA THR A 14 -1.67 6.46 4.99
C THR A 14 -2.07 5.06 4.53
N LEU A 15 -2.30 4.13 5.46
CA LEU A 15 -2.70 2.77 5.15
C LEU A 15 -4.11 2.70 4.53
N GLU A 16 -5.03 3.55 4.99
CA GLU A 16 -6.37 3.66 4.40
C GLU A 16 -6.32 4.20 2.97
N GLN A 17 -5.51 5.22 2.72
CA GLN A 17 -5.32 5.80 1.39
C GLN A 17 -4.66 4.79 0.43
N LEU A 18 -3.63 4.06 0.89
CA LEU A 18 -3.03 2.96 0.11
C LEU A 18 -4.05 1.84 -0.16
N GLY A 19 -4.91 1.52 0.80
CA GLY A 19 -6.01 0.57 0.62
C GLY A 19 -7.00 1.01 -0.48
N ALA A 20 -7.29 2.32 -0.57
CA ALA A 20 -8.12 2.87 -1.63
C ALA A 20 -7.46 2.71 -3.01
N VAL A 21 -6.15 2.96 -3.13
CA VAL A 21 -5.38 2.70 -4.36
C VAL A 21 -5.46 1.22 -4.77
N VAL A 22 -5.21 0.30 -3.83
CA VAL A 22 -5.30 -1.14 -4.09
C VAL A 22 -6.70 -1.53 -4.57
N LYS A 23 -7.75 -0.97 -3.96
CA LYS A 23 -9.14 -1.24 -4.37
C LYS A 23 -9.40 -0.78 -5.80
N THR A 24 -8.97 0.43 -6.17
CA THR A 24 -9.12 0.96 -7.53
C THR A 24 -8.39 0.09 -8.56
N ILE A 25 -7.15 -0.33 -8.27
CA ILE A 25 -6.38 -1.22 -9.16
C ILE A 25 -7.05 -2.60 -9.27
N ASN A 26 -7.57 -3.14 -8.17
CA ASN A 26 -8.25 -4.44 -8.17
C ASN A 26 -9.53 -4.44 -9.01
N MET A 27 -10.25 -3.32 -9.08
CA MET A 27 -11.44 -3.17 -9.92
C MET A 27 -11.09 -3.03 -11.41
N ALA A 28 -9.86 -2.62 -11.74
CA ALA A 28 -9.44 -2.32 -13.11
C ALA A 28 -8.96 -3.54 -13.91
N THR A 29 -8.52 -4.59 -13.23
CA THR A 29 -7.98 -5.81 -13.87
C THR A 29 -8.20 -7.01 -12.97
N GLU A 30 -8.36 -8.20 -13.55
CA GLU A 30 -8.45 -9.48 -12.81
C GLU A 30 -7.08 -10.17 -12.65
N ASP A 31 -6.08 -9.71 -13.39
CA ASP A 31 -4.73 -10.27 -13.36
C ASP A 31 -4.05 -9.93 -12.01
N LYS A 32 -3.85 -10.96 -11.20
CA LYS A 32 -3.24 -10.86 -9.87
C LYS A 32 -1.80 -10.32 -9.93
N ALA A 33 -1.02 -10.70 -10.93
CA ALA A 33 0.34 -10.22 -11.09
C ALA A 33 0.33 -8.73 -11.48
N LEU A 34 -0.52 -8.36 -12.43
CA LEU A 34 -0.64 -6.98 -12.86
C LEU A 34 -1.14 -6.07 -11.74
N ARG A 35 -2.08 -6.51 -10.89
CA ARG A 35 -2.51 -5.77 -9.68
C ARG A 35 -1.34 -5.47 -8.76
N PHE A 36 -0.58 -6.52 -8.43
CA PHE A 36 0.56 -6.43 -7.53
C PHE A 36 1.61 -5.45 -8.06
N TYR A 37 2.06 -5.65 -9.30
CA TYR A 37 3.13 -4.83 -9.87
C TYR A 37 2.67 -3.41 -10.17
N SER A 38 1.40 -3.18 -10.49
CA SER A 38 0.87 -1.83 -10.68
C SER A 38 0.81 -1.05 -9.37
N PHE A 39 0.43 -1.69 -8.26
CA PHE A 39 0.48 -1.06 -6.95
C PHE A 39 1.92 -0.75 -6.52
N VAL A 40 2.83 -1.70 -6.69
CA VAL A 40 4.25 -1.52 -6.36
C VAL A 40 4.87 -0.39 -7.19
N TYR A 41 4.57 -0.34 -8.49
CA TYR A 41 5.04 0.72 -9.38
C TYR A 41 4.44 2.09 -9.00
N TYR A 42 3.15 2.15 -8.67
CA TYR A 42 2.52 3.37 -8.17
C TYR A 42 3.24 3.92 -6.92
N VAL A 43 3.50 3.06 -5.93
CA VAL A 43 4.23 3.48 -4.72
C VAL A 43 5.65 3.92 -5.05
N SER A 44 6.34 3.23 -5.97
CA SER A 44 7.70 3.60 -6.36
C SER A 44 7.78 4.95 -7.07
N GLU A 45 6.81 5.29 -7.91
CA GLU A 45 6.80 6.56 -8.65
C GLU A 45 6.39 7.74 -7.76
N ASN A 46 5.40 7.54 -6.90
CA ASN A 46 4.87 8.62 -6.05
C ASN A 46 5.66 8.78 -4.75
N HIS A 47 6.23 7.68 -4.24
CA HIS A 47 6.91 7.62 -2.95
C HIS A 47 8.21 6.79 -3.02
N PRO A 48 9.22 7.24 -3.81
CA PRO A 48 10.48 6.51 -4.01
C PRO A 48 11.31 6.34 -2.72
N SER A 49 10.99 7.08 -1.66
CA SER A 49 11.60 6.93 -0.32
C SER A 49 11.12 5.68 0.42
N ILE A 50 9.95 5.14 0.06
CA ILE A 50 9.38 3.92 0.66
C ILE A 50 9.90 2.70 -0.08
N LEU A 51 9.80 2.73 -1.41
CA LEU A 51 10.13 1.60 -2.25
C LEU A 51 10.66 2.11 -3.58
N GLN A 52 11.72 1.47 -4.07
CA GLN A 52 12.22 1.68 -5.42
C GLN A 52 12.01 0.40 -6.20
N TYR A 53 11.16 0.46 -7.21
CA TYR A 53 10.86 -0.65 -8.09
C TYR A 53 10.84 -0.18 -9.53
N THR A 54 11.70 -0.79 -10.34
CA THR A 54 11.70 -0.60 -11.80
C THR A 54 11.14 -1.87 -12.44
N PRO A 55 9.98 -1.81 -13.12
CA PRO A 55 9.43 -2.96 -13.80
C PRO A 55 10.28 -3.33 -15.03
N PRO A 56 10.33 -4.63 -15.40
CA PRO A 56 10.91 -5.06 -16.66
C PRO A 56 10.21 -4.39 -17.85
N GLU A 57 10.95 -4.09 -18.91
CA GLU A 57 10.46 -3.35 -20.09
C GLU A 57 9.19 -3.97 -20.72
N THR A 58 9.11 -5.30 -20.71
CA THR A 58 7.97 -6.08 -21.22
C THR A 58 6.67 -5.92 -20.42
N GLU A 59 6.76 -5.64 -19.12
CA GLU A 59 5.60 -5.47 -18.24
C GLU A 59 5.31 -4.01 -17.90
N GLY A 60 6.34 -3.16 -17.92
CA GLY A 60 6.23 -1.73 -17.62
C GLY A 60 5.24 -1.01 -18.53
N GLY A 61 5.14 -1.40 -19.80
CA GLY A 61 4.15 -0.84 -20.73
C GLY A 61 2.71 -1.13 -20.29
N LYS A 62 2.42 -2.35 -19.84
CA LYS A 62 1.08 -2.75 -19.37
C LYS A 62 0.71 -2.05 -18.07
N ILE A 63 1.68 -1.95 -17.15
CA ILE A 63 1.49 -1.28 -15.86
C ILE A 63 1.20 0.21 -16.07
N ARG A 64 2.03 0.92 -16.86
CA ARG A 64 1.82 2.35 -17.15
C ARG A 64 0.49 2.61 -17.85
N LEU A 65 0.13 1.76 -18.82
CA LEU A 65 -1.13 1.88 -19.54
C LEU A 65 -2.35 1.59 -18.66
N LEU A 66 -2.22 0.71 -17.66
CA LEU A 66 -3.28 0.49 -16.68
C LEU A 66 -3.43 1.72 -15.78
N LEU A 67 -2.33 2.19 -15.18
CA LEU A 67 -2.35 3.31 -14.24
C LEU A 67 -2.79 4.62 -14.90
N SER A 68 -2.43 4.86 -16.17
CA SER A 68 -2.85 6.07 -16.90
C SER A 68 -4.36 6.15 -17.17
N LYS A 69 -5.06 5.02 -17.09
CA LYS A 69 -6.52 4.95 -17.24
C LYS A 69 -7.26 5.06 -15.91
N LEU A 70 -6.54 5.04 -14.79
CA LEU A 70 -7.12 5.05 -13.46
C LEU A 70 -6.97 6.42 -12.81
N GLU A 71 -8.07 6.90 -12.25
CA GLU A 71 -8.04 8.02 -11.32
C GLU A 71 -7.67 7.47 -9.94
N LEU A 72 -6.38 7.52 -9.62
CA LEU A 72 -5.85 7.03 -8.36
C LEU A 72 -5.95 8.13 -7.30
N PRO A 73 -6.45 7.81 -6.09
CA PRO A 73 -6.53 8.79 -5.02
C PRO A 73 -5.10 9.21 -4.61
N PRO A 74 -4.87 10.50 -4.33
CA PRO A 74 -3.59 10.94 -3.81
C PRO A 74 -3.33 10.26 -2.46
N VAL A 75 -2.08 9.83 -2.25
CA VAL A 75 -1.64 9.22 -1.00
C VAL A 75 -0.64 10.17 -0.34
N GLU A 76 -0.88 10.50 0.91
CA GLU A 76 0.03 11.25 1.75
C GLU A 76 0.75 10.29 2.69
N ILE A 77 2.08 10.28 2.63
CA ILE A 77 2.90 9.45 3.50
C ILE A 77 3.06 10.15 4.84
N ILE A 78 2.23 9.77 5.80
CA ILE A 78 2.36 10.15 7.20
C ILE A 78 3.11 9.03 7.92
N GLY A 79 4.31 9.33 8.41
CA GLY A 79 5.05 8.44 9.29
C GLY A 79 4.33 8.27 10.63
N GLY A 80 4.15 7.03 11.07
CA GLY A 80 3.63 6.71 12.39
C GLY A 80 4.66 7.03 13.46
N ARG A 81 4.20 7.49 14.62
CA ARG A 81 5.09 7.67 15.77
C ARG A 81 5.55 6.29 16.23
N ARG A 82 6.87 6.03 16.20
CA ARG A 82 7.48 5.02 17.07
C ARG A 82 7.21 5.45 18.52
N THR A 83 6.09 5.05 19.09
CA THR A 83 5.93 5.13 20.55
C THR A 83 6.91 4.14 21.13
N LYS A 84 7.97 4.63 21.79
CA LYS A 84 8.71 3.81 22.77
C LYS A 84 7.66 3.14 23.64
N THR A 85 7.58 1.82 23.63
CA THR A 85 6.67 1.06 24.48
C THR A 85 6.89 1.51 25.92
N PRO A 86 5.92 2.16 26.58
CA PRO A 86 5.92 2.15 28.04
C PRO A 86 5.48 0.74 28.40
N THR A 87 6.40 -0.03 28.99
CA THR A 87 6.00 -1.05 29.96
C THR A 87 5.09 -0.38 30.98
N ASP A 88 3.78 -0.58 30.87
CA ASP A 88 2.95 -0.95 32.01
C ASP A 88 1.49 -1.14 31.57
N GLU A 89 0.98 -2.31 31.94
CA GLU A 89 -0.28 -2.52 32.63
C GLU A 89 -1.44 -1.56 32.29
N THR A 90 -2.53 -2.17 31.83
CA THR A 90 -3.92 -1.66 31.71
C THR A 90 -4.39 -1.37 30.28
N GLY A 91 -5.37 -2.18 29.84
CA GLY A 91 -6.39 -1.73 28.88
C GLY A 91 -6.14 -2.05 27.41
N ASP A 92 -6.59 -3.24 27.00
CA ASP A 92 -7.43 -3.44 25.81
C ASP A 92 -7.22 -2.46 24.62
N VAL A 93 -6.14 -2.65 23.87
CA VAL A 93 -6.02 -2.08 22.53
C VAL A 93 -6.08 -3.24 21.55
N ASN A 94 -7.30 -3.48 21.08
CA ASN A 94 -7.66 -4.31 19.94
C ASN A 94 -6.56 -4.28 18.88
N ARG A 95 -5.64 -5.27 18.92
CA ARG A 95 -4.59 -5.49 17.92
C ARG A 95 -5.24 -6.04 16.66
N LYS A 96 -6.12 -5.27 16.02
CA LYS A 96 -6.50 -5.52 14.64
C LYS A 96 -5.26 -5.26 13.82
N GLU A 97 -4.59 -6.36 13.50
CA GLU A 97 -3.46 -6.36 12.62
C GLU A 97 -3.89 -5.66 11.33
N TRP A 98 -3.14 -4.63 10.92
CA TRP A 98 -3.49 -3.72 9.83
C TRP A 98 -3.71 -4.42 8.47
N TRP A 99 -3.12 -5.59 8.27
CA TRP A 99 -3.36 -6.45 7.09
C TRP A 99 -4.80 -7.01 7.00
N GLN A 100 -5.59 -7.00 8.09
CA GLN A 100 -6.96 -7.52 8.08
C GLN A 100 -7.94 -6.62 7.34
N PHE A 101 -7.63 -5.33 7.17
CA PHE A 101 -8.41 -4.43 6.32
C PHE A 101 -8.38 -4.85 4.85
N TRP A 102 -7.34 -5.58 4.43
CA TRP A 102 -7.13 -5.98 3.03
C TRP A 102 -7.72 -7.37 2.74
N LYS A 103 -8.17 -8.09 3.77
CA LYS A 103 -8.81 -9.42 3.65
C LYS A 103 -10.32 -9.38 3.42
N ARG A 104 -10.98 -8.24 3.54
CA ARG A 104 -12.42 -8.09 3.25
C ARG A 104 -12.65 -7.53 1.84
N GLY A 105 -12.51 -8.40 0.84
CA GLY A 105 -13.36 -8.33 -0.36
C GLY A 105 -14.76 -8.87 -0.03
N PRO A 106 -15.80 -8.56 -0.85
CA PRO A 106 -17.21 -8.81 -0.55
C PRO A 106 -17.52 -10.26 -0.16
#